data_AF-A0A498L9D2-F1
#
_entry.id   AF-A0A498L9D2-F1
#
_cell.length_a   1.000
_cell.length_b   1.000
_cell.length_c   1.000
_cell.angle_alpha   90.00
_cell.angle_beta   90.00
_cell.angle_gamma   90.00
#
_symmetry.space_group_name_H-M   'P 1'
#
loop_
_entity.id
_entity.type
_entity.pdbx_description
1 polymer ?
#
loop_
_entity_poly.entity_id
_entity_poly.type
_entity_poly.pdbx_seq_one_letter_code
_entity_poly.pdbx_strand_id
1 'polypeptide(L)'
;MSWLMFTVTSGRPWPSALTKLARCYLSADGRAGKMAADWLSPAEREQFLMELKATGWVEVEDRDALYKELHFKTFNQAFGFMCRVALQAEKMNHHPEWFNVYNKVQITLSTHDCGGLSKKDIRLAKFIDKVALSL
;
A
#
# COMPACT_ATOMS: atom_id res chain seq x y z
N MET A 1 -9.44 -58.60 -10.14
CA MET A 1 -9.34 -58.95 -8.71
C MET A 1 -7.95 -58.57 -8.21
N SER A 2 -7.81 -57.39 -7.63
CA SER A 2 -6.86 -57.09 -6.55
C SER A 2 -7.07 -55.63 -6.18
N TRP A 3 -7.51 -55.42 -4.94
CA TRP A 3 -7.77 -54.13 -4.32
C TRP A 3 -6.44 -53.56 -3.83
N LEU A 4 -6.08 -52.35 -4.27
CA LEU A 4 -5.01 -51.59 -3.64
C LEU A 4 -5.61 -50.78 -2.48
N MET A 5 -5.23 -51.20 -1.28
CA MET A 5 -5.55 -50.59 0.00
C MET A 5 -5.02 -49.15 0.07
N PHE A 6 -5.90 -48.22 0.44
CA PHE A 6 -5.52 -46.91 0.94
C PHE A 6 -5.01 -47.08 2.39
N THR A 7 -3.77 -46.67 2.64
CA THR A 7 -3.29 -46.44 4.02
C THR A 7 -3.59 -45.00 4.41
N VAL A 8 -4.53 -44.83 5.34
CA VAL A 8 -4.72 -43.60 6.10
C VAL A 8 -3.58 -43.49 7.11
N THR A 9 -2.61 -42.60 6.86
CA THR A 9 -1.66 -42.21 7.90
C THR A 9 -2.30 -41.12 8.75
N SER A 10 -2.61 -41.50 9.98
CA SER A 10 -3.02 -40.65 11.08
C SER A 10 -2.11 -39.45 11.31
N GLY A 11 -2.72 -38.26 11.40
CA GLY A 11 -2.40 -37.22 12.38
C GLY A 11 -1.02 -36.56 12.33
N ARG A 12 -0.94 -35.38 11.71
CA ARG A 12 -0.05 -34.31 12.21
C ARG A 12 -0.93 -33.32 12.99
N PRO A 13 -0.67 -33.05 14.27
CA PRO A 13 -1.40 -32.00 14.96
C PRO A 13 -1.02 -30.65 14.33
N TRP A 14 -2.03 -29.83 14.03
CA TRP A 14 -1.83 -28.41 13.74
C TRP A 14 -1.11 -27.77 14.93
N PRO A 15 -0.07 -26.95 14.70
CA PRO A 15 0.50 -26.18 15.79
C PRO A 15 -0.57 -25.22 16.33
N SER A 16 -0.84 -25.35 17.62
CA SER A 16 -1.71 -24.47 18.40
C SER A 16 -1.23 -23.02 18.33
N ALA A 17 -2.16 -22.10 18.57
CA ALA A 17 -2.08 -20.66 18.34
C ALA A 17 -1.05 -19.88 19.20
N LEU A 18 0.03 -20.50 19.67
CA LEU A 18 1.02 -19.86 20.55
C LEU A 18 2.48 -19.96 20.08
N THR A 19 2.75 -20.27 18.80
CA THR A 19 4.13 -20.30 18.27
C THR A 19 4.37 -19.38 17.07
N LYS A 20 3.68 -18.23 17.00
CA LYS A 20 3.96 -17.18 15.99
C LYS A 20 4.71 -15.96 16.55
N LEU A 21 5.00 -15.92 17.85
CA LEU A 21 5.67 -14.78 18.50
C LEU A 21 7.20 -14.93 18.67
N ALA A 22 7.80 -16.03 18.22
CA ALA A 22 9.23 -16.31 18.44
C ALA A 22 10.05 -16.54 17.15
N ARG A 23 9.64 -15.94 16.03
CA ARG A 23 10.41 -15.98 14.77
C ARG A 23 10.59 -14.59 14.16
N CYS A 24 10.74 -13.56 14.99
CA CYS A 24 11.05 -12.21 14.50
C CYS A 24 12.43 -11.69 14.95
N TYR A 25 13.23 -12.48 15.68
CA TYR A 25 14.48 -11.97 16.27
C TYR A 25 15.79 -12.57 15.78
N LEU A 26 15.78 -13.37 14.72
CA LEU A 26 17.01 -13.90 14.13
C LEU A 26 16.94 -13.91 12.59
N SER A 27 17.17 -12.74 12.00
CA SER A 27 17.93 -12.63 10.74
C SER A 27 18.50 -11.22 10.66
N ALA A 28 19.79 -11.09 10.99
CA ALA A 28 20.56 -9.87 10.76
C ALA A 28 20.85 -9.74 9.26
N ASP A 29 19.82 -9.41 8.50
CA ASP A 29 19.96 -8.91 7.13
C ASP A 29 19.58 -7.42 7.15
N GLY A 30 20.27 -6.59 6.38
CA GLY A 30 20.16 -5.12 6.36
C GLY A 30 18.76 -4.57 6.02
N ARG A 31 17.76 -5.45 5.85
CA ARG A 31 16.34 -5.15 5.66
C ARG A 31 15.68 -4.55 6.89
N ALA A 32 16.05 -4.96 8.11
CA ALA A 32 15.40 -4.44 9.32
C ALA A 32 15.55 -2.92 9.48
N GLY A 33 16.74 -2.37 9.17
CA GLY A 33 16.98 -0.93 9.19
C GLY A 33 16.27 -0.17 8.06
N LYS A 34 16.10 -0.81 6.89
CA LYS A 34 15.39 -0.24 5.74
C LYS A 34 13.86 -0.16 5.99
N MET A 35 13.31 -1.18 6.65
CA MET A 35 11.90 -1.25 7.05
C MET A 35 11.53 -0.21 8.11
N ALA A 36 12.39 0.00 9.10
CA ALA A 36 12.15 0.99 10.15
C ALA A 36 12.18 2.45 9.63
N ALA A 37 12.97 2.72 8.58
CA ALA A 37 13.11 4.07 8.03
C ALA A 37 11.87 4.56 7.26
N ASP A 38 11.11 3.64 6.66
CA ASP A 38 9.93 3.97 5.86
C ASP A 38 8.62 3.93 6.68
N TRP A 39 8.60 3.28 7.85
CA TRP A 39 7.42 3.21 8.72
C TRP A 39 7.04 4.56 9.35
N LEU A 40 5.75 4.74 9.63
CA LEU A 40 5.20 5.91 10.32
C LEU A 40 5.08 5.63 11.82
N SER A 41 5.68 6.46 12.67
CA SER A 41 5.33 6.45 14.10
C SER A 41 3.84 6.77 14.29
N PRO A 42 3.20 6.35 15.40
CA PRO A 42 1.79 6.64 15.64
C PRO A 42 1.46 8.14 15.55
N ALA A 43 2.33 9.00 16.08
CA ALA A 43 2.16 10.45 16.02
C ALA A 43 2.30 11.01 14.59
N GLU A 44 3.31 10.57 13.82
CA GLU A 44 3.44 10.95 12.41
C GLU A 44 2.23 10.48 11.59
N ARG A 45 1.76 9.26 11.85
CA ARG A 45 0.60 8.68 11.17
C ARG A 45 -0.65 9.51 11.40
N GLU A 46 -0.98 9.82 12.65
CA GLU A 46 -2.14 10.64 12.99
C GLU A 46 -2.08 12.01 12.31
N GLN A 47 -0.92 12.68 12.41
CA GLN A 47 -0.72 13.99 11.78
C GLN A 47 -0.92 13.94 10.26
N PHE A 48 -0.26 13.00 9.57
CA PHE A 48 -0.34 12.94 8.11
C PHE A 48 -1.72 12.49 7.62
N LEU A 49 -2.40 11.59 8.35
CA LEU A 49 -3.77 11.21 8.02
C LEU A 49 -4.71 12.40 8.17
N MET A 50 -4.56 13.21 9.21
CA MET A 50 -5.35 14.43 9.38
C MET A 50 -5.13 15.41 8.22
N GLU A 51 -3.87 15.64 7.82
CA GLU A 51 -3.52 16.52 6.69
C GLU A 51 -4.11 16.02 5.36
N LEU A 52 -3.98 14.72 5.07
CA LEU A 52 -4.47 14.13 3.81
C LEU A 52 -6.01 14.01 3.78
N LYS A 53 -6.65 13.77 4.92
CA LYS A 53 -8.12 13.83 5.05
C LYS A 53 -8.64 15.22 4.72
N ALA A 54 -7.95 16.28 5.15
CA ALA A 54 -8.32 17.65 4.83
C ALA A 54 -8.25 17.96 3.32
N THR A 55 -7.46 17.20 2.54
CA THR A 55 -7.42 17.32 1.08
C THR A 55 -8.28 16.28 0.36
N GLY A 56 -9.09 15.49 1.07
CA GLY A 56 -10.05 14.55 0.49
C GLY A 56 -9.54 13.12 0.26
N TRP A 57 -8.41 12.74 0.86
CA TRP A 57 -8.05 11.32 0.98
C TRP A 57 -8.87 10.65 2.07
N VAL A 58 -9.17 9.36 1.90
CA VAL A 58 -9.85 8.54 2.89
C VAL A 58 -9.07 7.25 3.13
N GLU A 59 -9.22 6.66 4.31
CA GLU A 59 -8.67 5.34 4.60
C GLU A 59 -9.54 4.26 3.94
N VAL A 60 -8.93 3.21 3.42
CA VAL A 60 -9.63 2.06 2.83
C VAL A 60 -10.10 1.13 3.95
N GLU A 61 -11.33 0.65 3.88
CA GLU A 61 -11.85 -0.35 4.82
C GLU A 61 -11.06 -1.67 4.68
N ASP A 62 -10.73 -2.31 5.80
CA ASP A 62 -10.00 -3.59 5.87
C ASP A 62 -8.60 -3.62 5.24
N ARG A 63 -8.04 -2.48 4.85
CA ARG A 63 -6.69 -2.39 4.28
C ARG A 63 -5.98 -1.14 4.78
N ASP A 64 -4.73 -1.30 5.22
CA ASP A 64 -3.88 -0.16 5.58
C ASP A 64 -3.41 0.59 4.31
N ALA A 65 -4.30 1.40 3.77
CA ALA A 65 -4.16 2.11 2.51
C ALA A 65 -4.96 3.42 2.51
N LEU A 66 -4.57 4.33 1.64
CA LEU A 66 -5.27 5.58 1.37
C LEU A 66 -5.91 5.55 -0.01
N TYR A 67 -7.10 6.11 -0.13
CA TYR A 67 -7.86 6.22 -1.37
C TYR A 67 -8.24 7.67 -1.65
N LYS A 68 -8.23 8.05 -2.93
CA LYS A 68 -8.80 9.32 -3.42
C LYS A 68 -9.29 9.19 -4.85
N GLU A 69 -10.41 9.83 -5.13
CA GLU A 69 -10.96 9.98 -6.48
C GLU A 69 -10.79 11.43 -6.96
N LEU A 70 -10.24 11.60 -8.15
CA LEU A 70 -10.04 12.90 -8.81
C LEU A 70 -10.87 12.99 -10.09
N HIS A 71 -11.48 14.15 -10.33
CA HIS A 71 -12.29 14.44 -11.52
C HIS A 71 -11.70 15.63 -12.26
N PHE A 72 -11.32 15.40 -13.51
CA PHE A 72 -10.76 16.40 -14.42
C PHE A 72 -11.83 16.86 -15.43
N LYS A 73 -11.54 17.88 -16.26
CA LYS A 73 -12.50 18.31 -17.29
C LYS A 73 -12.55 17.35 -18.48
N THR A 74 -11.41 16.77 -18.84
CA THR A 74 -11.28 15.91 -20.02
C THR A 74 -10.31 14.75 -19.74
N PHE A 75 -10.35 13.73 -20.60
CA PHE A 75 -9.35 12.65 -20.58
C PHE A 75 -7.92 13.17 -20.78
N ASN A 76 -7.72 14.17 -21.64
CA ASN A 76 -6.39 14.73 -21.89
C ASN A 76 -5.77 15.32 -20.61
N GLN A 77 -6.58 16.05 -19.81
CA GLN A 77 -6.13 16.56 -18.51
C GLN A 77 -5.84 15.42 -17.52
N ALA A 78 -6.75 14.43 -17.42
CA ALA A 78 -6.55 13.28 -16.54
C ALA A 78 -5.27 12.51 -16.88
N PHE A 79 -5.04 12.22 -18.16
CA PHE A 79 -3.86 11.48 -18.58
C PHE A 79 -2.57 12.32 -18.44
N GLY A 80 -2.64 13.64 -18.68
CA GLY A 80 -1.52 14.55 -18.39
C GLY A 80 -1.15 14.60 -16.90
N PHE A 81 -2.15 14.60 -16.02
CA PHE A 81 -1.96 14.41 -14.58
C PHE A 81 -1.27 13.07 -14.28
N MET A 82 -1.79 11.97 -14.83
CA MET A 82 -1.27 10.62 -14.62
C MET A 82 0.20 10.50 -15.06
N CYS A 83 0.58 11.06 -16.22
CA CYS A 83 1.96 11.07 -16.68
C CYS A 83 2.92 11.72 -15.68
N ARG A 84 2.52 12.85 -15.06
CA ARG A 84 3.34 13.52 -14.04
C ARG A 84 3.49 12.68 -12.78
N VAL A 85 2.41 12.01 -12.35
CA VAL A 85 2.44 11.07 -11.22
C VAL A 85 3.32 9.87 -11.51
N ALA A 86 3.25 9.30 -12.72
CA ALA A 86 4.09 8.17 -13.13
C ALA A 86 5.59 8.50 -13.09
N LEU A 87 5.99 9.69 -13.58
CA LEU A 87 7.38 10.14 -13.51
C LEU A 87 7.88 10.26 -12.06
N GLN A 88 7.04 10.74 -11.16
CA GLN A 88 7.39 10.84 -9.74
C GLN A 88 7.42 9.46 -9.07
N ALA A 89 6.49 8.57 -9.42
CA ALA A 89 6.44 7.20 -8.92
C ALA A 89 7.74 6.45 -9.26
N GLU A 90 8.20 6.53 -10.51
CA GLU A 90 9.49 5.97 -10.94
C GLU A 90 10.67 6.55 -10.16
N LYS A 91 10.72 7.88 -10.02
CA LYS A 91 11.78 8.55 -9.24
C LYS A 91 11.81 8.09 -7.78
N MET A 92 10.66 7.78 -7.21
CA MET A 92 10.52 7.31 -5.83
C MET A 92 10.69 5.79 -5.68
N ASN A 93 10.68 5.06 -6.80
CA ASN A 93 10.46 3.61 -6.83
C ASN A 93 9.28 3.19 -5.93
N HIS A 94 8.15 3.89 -6.11
CA HIS A 94 6.93 3.69 -5.34
C HIS A 94 5.72 3.99 -6.22
N HIS A 95 4.91 2.98 -6.51
CA HIS A 95 3.89 3.04 -7.55
C HIS A 95 2.47 3.06 -6.94
N PRO A 96 1.55 3.85 -7.49
CA PRO A 96 0.15 3.81 -7.08
C PRO A 96 -0.56 2.58 -7.68
N GLU A 97 -1.61 2.13 -7.00
CA GLU A 97 -2.68 1.38 -7.64
C GLU A 97 -3.71 2.40 -8.14
N TRP A 98 -4.12 2.33 -9.40
CA TRP A 98 -5.12 3.26 -9.90
C TRP A 98 -6.05 2.66 -10.97
N PHE A 99 -7.21 3.29 -11.10
CA PHE A 99 -8.20 3.01 -12.12
C PHE A 99 -8.59 4.33 -12.80
N ASN A 100 -8.61 4.36 -14.12
CA ASN A 100 -8.98 5.54 -14.90
C ASN A 100 -10.09 5.22 -15.89
N VAL A 101 -11.14 6.06 -15.89
CA VAL A 101 -12.18 6.07 -16.90
C VAL A 101 -12.42 7.51 -17.32
N TYR A 102 -12.03 7.84 -18.56
CA TYR A 102 -12.14 9.18 -19.12
C TYR A 102 -11.52 10.24 -18.19
N ASN A 103 -12.33 11.12 -17.61
CA ASN A 103 -11.88 12.23 -16.77
C ASN A 103 -11.78 11.86 -15.28
N LYS A 104 -12.02 10.61 -14.88
CA LYS A 104 -11.96 10.17 -13.48
C LYS A 104 -10.71 9.33 -13.24
N VAL A 105 -9.99 9.61 -12.16
CA VAL A 105 -8.83 8.82 -11.72
C VAL A 105 -9.02 8.46 -10.25
N GLN A 106 -9.14 7.17 -9.99
CA GLN A 106 -9.23 6.59 -8.65
C GLN A 106 -7.85 6.08 -8.26
N ILE A 107 -7.34 6.47 -7.10
CA ILE A 107 -5.97 6.19 -6.68
C ILE A 107 -6.00 5.55 -5.29
N THR A 108 -5.34 4.41 -5.15
CA THR A 108 -5.06 3.74 -3.88
C THR A 108 -3.56 3.68 -3.63
N LEU A 109 -3.14 4.05 -2.42
CA LEU A 109 -1.74 4.06 -2.00
C LEU A 109 -1.53 3.18 -0.77
N SER A 110 -0.58 2.27 -0.86
CA SER A 110 -0.09 1.43 0.23
C SER A 110 1.30 0.92 -0.15
N THR A 111 2.14 0.64 0.83
CA THR A 111 3.47 0.07 0.60
C THR A 111 3.44 -1.43 0.83
N HIS A 112 3.54 -2.21 -0.26
CA HIS A 112 3.51 -3.68 -0.20
C HIS A 112 4.60 -4.28 0.69
N ASP A 113 5.82 -3.73 0.64
CA ASP A 113 6.97 -4.24 1.40
C ASP A 113 6.76 -4.20 2.92
N CYS A 114 5.99 -3.22 3.43
CA CYS A 114 5.65 -3.12 4.85
C CYS A 114 4.21 -3.53 5.19
N GLY A 115 3.44 -4.00 4.21
CA GLY A 115 2.07 -4.45 4.40
C GLY A 115 1.10 -3.34 4.85
N GLY A 116 1.39 -2.08 4.53
CA GLY A 116 0.58 -0.95 5.01
C GLY A 116 1.11 0.42 4.60
N LEU A 117 0.65 1.47 5.27
CA LEU A 117 1.03 2.85 4.97
C LEU A 117 2.45 3.16 5.45
N SER A 118 3.19 3.83 4.59
CA SER A 118 4.55 4.29 4.85
C SER A 118 4.75 5.76 4.50
N LYS A 119 5.93 6.31 4.83
CA LYS A 119 6.36 7.65 4.41
C LYS A 119 6.38 7.82 2.89
N LYS A 120 6.51 6.74 2.11
CA LYS A 120 6.44 6.81 0.64
C LYS A 120 5.02 7.12 0.16
N ASP A 121 4.01 6.49 0.76
CA ASP A 121 2.60 6.75 0.46
C ASP A 121 2.25 8.21 0.75
N ILE A 122 2.66 8.72 1.92
CA ILE A 122 2.43 10.13 2.29
C ILE A 122 3.09 11.09 1.31
N ARG A 123 4.34 10.84 0.90
CA ARG A 123 5.06 11.69 -0.05
C ARG A 123 4.39 11.68 -1.43
N LEU A 124 3.95 10.51 -1.90
CA LEU A 124 3.31 10.38 -3.20
C LEU A 124 1.91 11.03 -3.19
N ALA A 125 1.14 10.86 -2.11
CA ALA A 125 -0.15 11.51 -1.91
C ALA A 125 -0.04 13.05 -1.96
N LYS A 126 0.92 13.62 -1.24
CA LYS A 126 1.19 15.08 -1.26
C LYS A 126 1.61 15.58 -2.64
N PHE A 127 2.40 14.79 -3.38
CA PHE A 127 2.76 15.12 -4.75
C PHE A 127 1.54 15.08 -5.68
N ILE A 128 0.70 14.05 -5.58
CA ILE A 128 -0.55 13.94 -6.32
C ILE A 128 -1.42 15.18 -6.11
N ASP A 129 -1.63 15.60 -4.86
CA ASP A 129 -2.41 16.80 -4.54
C ASP A 129 -1.81 18.05 -5.20
N LYS A 130 -0.49 18.21 -5.14
CA LYS A 130 0.20 19.33 -5.81
C LYS A 130 0.01 19.33 -7.33
N VAL A 131 0.09 18.16 -7.97
CA VAL A 131 -0.12 18.04 -9.43
C VAL A 131 -1.58 18.35 -9.77
N ALA A 132 -2.53 17.80 -9.02
CA ALA A 132 -3.95 17.99 -9.25
C ALA A 132 -4.37 19.47 -9.14
N LEU A 133 -3.79 20.23 -8.20
CA LEU A 133 -4.05 21.67 -8.04
C LEU A 133 -3.47 22.55 -9.16
N SER A 134 -2.62 22.00 -10.03
CA SER A 134 -1.93 22.75 -11.09
C SER A 134 -2.55 22.58 -12.48
N LEU A 135 -3.73 21.94 -12.58
CA LEU A 135 -4.43 21.60 -13.82
C LEU A 135 -5.89 22.08 -13.77
#